data_AF-A0A9W9NNP5-F1
#
_entry.id   AF-A0A9W9NNP5-F1
#
_cell.length_a   1.000
_cell.length_b   1.000
_cell.length_c   1.000
_cell.angle_alpha   90.00
_cell.angle_beta   90.00
_cell.angle_gamma   90.00
#
_symmetry.space_group_name_H-M   'P 1'
#
loop_
_entity.id
_entity.type
_entity.pdbx_description
1 polymer ?
#
loop_
_entity_poly.entity_id
_entity_poly.type
_entity_poly.pdbx_seq_one_letter_code
_entity_poly.pdbx_strand_id
1 'polypeptide(L)'
;MASRISDTIKKDHQEIESYYNQILDATDKTEQIRFQNQFTWELARHSIGEELVVYPAFEKHVPHGRELADKDRQEHQSVKEQLKKFQNMDPSDAEFIPTIKALMQDLRQHIKEEEADDLPKLETALPQEQSEQLSTTFGRTKMFVPSRSLPECPRQASVRDGGWPSHRTD
;
A
#
# COMPACT_ATOMS: atom_id res chain seq x y z
N MET A 1 -4.75 7.95 -23.79
CA MET A 1 -4.89 8.94 -22.71
C MET A 1 -4.12 8.43 -21.52
N ALA A 2 -3.60 9.30 -20.65
CA ALA A 2 -2.95 8.84 -19.42
C ALA A 2 -3.98 8.20 -18.49
N SER A 3 -3.54 7.23 -17.69
CA SER A 3 -4.40 6.55 -16.71
C SER A 3 -4.67 7.47 -15.51
N ARG A 4 -5.89 7.43 -14.97
CA ARG A 4 -6.21 8.10 -13.71
C ARG A 4 -5.60 7.33 -12.53
N ILE A 5 -5.51 7.97 -11.36
CA ILE A 5 -4.95 7.30 -10.17
C ILE A 5 -5.79 6.07 -9.81
N SER A 6 -7.12 6.16 -9.90
CA SER A 6 -8.01 5.02 -9.65
C SER A 6 -7.74 3.85 -10.57
N ASP A 7 -7.44 4.09 -11.86
CA ASP A 7 -7.17 3.01 -12.82
C ASP A 7 -5.88 2.28 -12.50
N THR A 8 -4.90 3.02 -11.98
CA THR A 8 -3.57 2.49 -11.65
C THR A 8 -3.64 1.62 -10.40
N ILE A 9 -4.36 2.07 -9.38
CA ILE A 9 -4.58 1.34 -8.13
C ILE A 9 -5.37 0.06 -8.38
N LYS A 10 -6.47 0.15 -9.14
CA LYS A 10 -7.28 -1.02 -9.53
C LYS A 10 -6.47 -2.06 -10.31
N LYS A 11 -5.53 -1.60 -11.13
CA LYS A 11 -4.62 -2.50 -11.84
C LYS A 11 -3.71 -3.25 -10.87
N ASP A 12 -3.15 -2.57 -9.87
CA ASP A 12 -2.35 -3.23 -8.83
C ASP A 12 -3.16 -4.28 -8.09
N HIS A 13 -4.40 -3.97 -7.70
CA HIS A 13 -5.30 -4.93 -7.05
C HIS A 13 -5.50 -6.19 -7.88
N GLN A 14 -5.73 -6.03 -9.18
CA GLN A 14 -5.88 -7.16 -10.11
C GLN A 14 -4.59 -7.99 -10.23
N GLU A 15 -3.42 -7.34 -10.25
CA GLU A 15 -2.12 -8.03 -10.28
C GLU A 15 -1.87 -8.81 -8.98
N ILE A 16 -2.15 -8.20 -7.81
CA ILE A 16 -2.03 -8.84 -6.50
C ILE A 16 -2.96 -10.05 -6.38
N GLU A 17 -4.24 -9.90 -6.75
CA GLU A 17 -5.23 -10.98 -6.78
C GLU A 17 -4.81 -12.10 -7.74
N SER A 18 -4.24 -11.75 -8.90
CA SER A 18 -3.69 -12.72 -9.85
C SER A 18 -2.55 -13.54 -9.23
N TYR A 19 -1.58 -12.89 -8.57
CA TYR A 19 -0.49 -13.60 -7.89
C TYR A 19 -0.99 -14.48 -6.75
N TYR A 20 -1.99 -14.03 -5.99
CA TYR A 20 -2.65 -14.84 -4.98
C TYR A 20 -3.21 -16.14 -5.58
N ASN A 21 -3.97 -16.04 -6.68
CA ASN A 21 -4.57 -17.22 -7.33
C ASN A 21 -3.49 -18.16 -7.88
N GLN A 22 -2.42 -17.61 -8.46
CA GLN A 22 -1.27 -18.39 -8.93
C GLN A 22 -0.53 -19.14 -7.79
N ILE A 23 -0.48 -18.59 -6.57
CA ILE A 23 0.05 -19.31 -5.40
C ILE A 23 -0.81 -20.53 -5.06
N LEU A 24 -2.14 -20.40 -5.16
CA LEU A 24 -3.08 -21.47 -4.84
C LEU A 24 -3.12 -22.57 -5.91
N ASP A 25 -2.98 -22.18 -7.17
CA ASP A 25 -3.05 -23.09 -8.31
C ASP A 25 -1.70 -23.77 -8.62
N ALA A 26 -0.60 -23.26 -8.04
CA ALA A 26 0.73 -23.81 -8.23
C ALA A 26 0.81 -25.29 -7.80
N THR A 27 1.35 -26.12 -8.70
CA THR A 27 1.47 -27.57 -8.47
C THR A 27 2.81 -27.99 -7.86
N ASP A 28 3.75 -27.06 -7.78
CA ASP A 28 5.06 -27.28 -7.20
C ASP A 28 5.56 -26.08 -6.39
N LYS A 29 6.53 -26.36 -5.51
CA LYS A 29 7.12 -25.39 -4.59
C LYS A 29 7.84 -24.25 -5.30
N THR A 30 8.42 -24.48 -6.48
CA THR A 30 9.14 -23.44 -7.24
C THR A 30 8.17 -22.37 -7.72
N GLU A 31 7.01 -22.78 -8.24
CA GLU A 31 5.96 -21.84 -8.63
C GLU A 31 5.38 -21.09 -7.43
N GLN A 32 5.14 -21.77 -6.30
CA GLN A 32 4.69 -21.12 -5.07
C GLN A 32 5.67 -20.05 -4.59
N ILE A 33 6.99 -20.34 -4.57
CA ILE A 33 8.02 -19.35 -4.22
C ILE A 33 8.03 -18.18 -5.20
N ARG A 34 7.92 -18.46 -6.51
CA ARG A 34 7.90 -17.39 -7.53
C ARG A 34 6.76 -16.43 -7.27
N PHE A 35 5.54 -16.93 -7.09
CA PHE A 35 4.37 -16.07 -6.92
C PHE A 35 4.26 -15.49 -5.50
N GLN A 36 4.75 -16.16 -4.46
CA GLN A 36 4.92 -15.59 -3.12
C GLN A 36 5.78 -14.31 -3.18
N ASN A 37 6.90 -14.37 -3.91
CA ASN A 37 7.78 -13.20 -4.08
C ASN A 37 7.10 -12.08 -4.87
N GLN A 38 6.38 -12.40 -5.96
CA GLN A 38 5.65 -11.40 -6.75
C GLN A 38 4.52 -10.74 -5.94
N PHE A 39 3.71 -11.55 -5.24
CA PHE A 39 2.66 -11.08 -4.35
C PHE A 39 3.23 -10.15 -3.27
N THR A 40 4.30 -10.59 -2.59
CA THR A 40 4.95 -9.82 -1.52
C THR A 40 5.48 -8.49 -2.04
N TRP A 41 6.15 -8.51 -3.19
CA TRP A 41 6.74 -7.32 -3.77
C TRP A 41 5.68 -6.32 -4.23
N GLU A 42 4.65 -6.78 -4.94
CA GLU A 42 3.59 -5.91 -5.45
C GLU A 42 2.78 -5.29 -4.32
N LEU A 43 2.34 -6.09 -3.34
CA LEU A 43 1.57 -5.58 -2.20
C LEU A 43 2.37 -4.57 -1.36
N ALA A 44 3.67 -4.83 -1.12
CA ALA A 44 4.51 -3.93 -0.35
C ALA A 44 4.67 -2.56 -1.04
N ARG A 45 4.95 -2.54 -2.34
CA ARG A 45 5.14 -1.28 -3.07
C ARG A 45 3.84 -0.54 -3.33
N HIS A 46 2.74 -1.27 -3.56
CA HIS A 46 1.39 -0.71 -3.66
C HIS A 46 1.03 0.05 -2.37
N SER A 47 1.12 -0.62 -1.21
CA SER A 47 0.79 -0.01 0.08
C SER A 47 1.65 1.21 0.43
N ILE A 48 2.96 1.18 0.11
CA ILE A 48 3.83 2.35 0.28
C ILE A 48 3.47 3.47 -0.71
N GLY A 49 3.11 3.12 -1.94
CA GLY A 49 2.63 4.07 -2.94
C GLY A 49 1.42 4.85 -2.43
N GLU A 50 0.47 4.17 -1.80
CA GLU A 50 -0.72 4.81 -1.24
C GLU A 50 -0.39 5.73 -0.09
N GLU A 51 0.43 5.28 0.86
CA GLU A 51 0.83 6.09 2.01
C GLU A 51 1.55 7.39 1.64
N LEU A 52 2.34 7.35 0.57
CA LEU A 52 3.16 8.48 0.14
C LEU A 52 2.46 9.38 -0.88
N VAL A 53 1.42 8.88 -1.57
CA VAL A 53 0.79 9.60 -2.68
C VAL A 53 -0.72 9.75 -2.50
N VAL A 54 -1.43 8.66 -2.24
CA VAL A 54 -2.90 8.64 -2.21
C VAL A 54 -3.44 9.23 -0.91
N TYR A 55 -2.90 8.84 0.25
CA TYR A 55 -3.39 9.33 1.54
C TYR A 55 -3.15 10.83 1.73
N PRO A 56 -1.98 11.41 1.34
CA PRO A 56 -1.83 12.86 1.30
C PRO A 56 -2.82 13.54 0.34
N ALA A 57 -3.21 12.89 -0.76
CA ALA A 57 -4.20 13.42 -1.68
C ALA A 57 -5.61 13.39 -1.07
N PHE A 58 -5.99 12.32 -0.36
CA PHE A 58 -7.23 12.28 0.43
C PHE A 58 -7.26 13.44 1.44
N GLU A 59 -6.23 13.57 2.28
CA GLU A 59 -6.13 14.62 3.29
C GLU A 59 -6.28 16.03 2.73
N LYS A 60 -5.76 16.27 1.53
CA LYS A 60 -5.74 17.59 0.90
C LYS A 60 -7.02 17.93 0.14
N HIS A 61 -7.66 16.94 -0.49
CA HIS A 61 -8.69 17.19 -1.49
C HIS A 61 -10.08 16.68 -1.08
N VAL A 62 -10.18 15.67 -0.22
CA VAL A 62 -11.45 15.05 0.14
C VAL A 62 -11.96 15.62 1.47
N PRO A 63 -13.25 16.02 1.58
CA PRO A 63 -13.85 16.38 2.87
C PRO A 63 -13.72 15.23 3.88
N HIS A 64 -13.28 15.52 5.11
CA HIS A 64 -12.92 14.50 6.09
C HIS A 64 -11.84 13.50 5.63
N GLY A 65 -11.05 13.87 4.61
CA GLY A 65 -10.05 12.99 4.01
C GLY A 65 -8.94 12.53 4.97
N ARG A 66 -8.73 13.24 6.09
CA ARG A 66 -7.81 12.79 7.14
C ARG A 66 -8.34 11.58 7.91
N GLU A 67 -9.62 11.58 8.27
CA GLU A 67 -10.24 10.44 8.94
C GLU A 67 -10.23 9.22 8.02
N LEU A 68 -10.47 9.45 6.73
CA LEU A 68 -10.37 8.42 5.70
C LEU A 68 -8.96 7.83 5.59
N ALA A 69 -7.96 8.69 5.38
CA ALA A 69 -6.55 8.28 5.32
C ALA A 69 -6.08 7.56 6.61
N ASP A 70 -6.54 7.99 7.78
CA ASP A 70 -6.18 7.36 9.05
C ASP A 70 -6.83 5.99 9.26
N LYS A 71 -8.03 5.76 8.68
CA LYS A 71 -8.66 4.43 8.61
C LYS A 71 -7.84 3.50 7.71
N ASP A 72 -7.53 3.93 6.49
CA ASP A 72 -6.81 3.09 5.52
C ASP A 72 -5.41 2.72 6.01
N ARG A 73 -4.70 3.65 6.67
CA ARG A 73 -3.42 3.35 7.34
C ARG A 73 -3.53 2.26 8.40
N GLN A 74 -4.63 2.21 9.15
CA GLN A 74 -4.83 1.19 10.18
C GLN A 74 -5.08 -0.18 9.56
N GLU A 75 -5.91 -0.23 8.52
CA GLU A 75 -6.16 -1.45 7.76
C GLU A 75 -4.88 -1.97 7.10
N HIS A 76 -4.10 -1.08 6.48
CA HIS A 76 -2.81 -1.43 5.89
C HIS A 76 -1.76 -1.87 6.89
N GLN A 77 -1.74 -1.33 8.10
CA GLN A 77 -0.82 -1.82 9.13
C GLN A 77 -1.07 -3.31 9.43
N SER A 78 -2.33 -3.73 9.57
CA SER A 78 -2.68 -5.14 9.75
C SER A 78 -2.22 -6.00 8.57
N VAL A 79 -2.50 -5.56 7.33
CA VAL A 79 -2.08 -6.27 6.11
C VAL A 79 -0.55 -6.39 6.03
N LYS A 80 0.20 -5.34 6.39
CA LYS A 80 1.67 -5.35 6.40
C LYS A 80 2.25 -6.32 7.43
N GLU A 81 1.65 -6.41 8.60
CA GLU A 81 2.06 -7.37 9.64
C GLU A 81 1.86 -8.81 9.16
N GLN A 82 0.72 -9.09 8.53
CA GLN A 82 0.43 -10.39 7.93
C GLN A 82 1.38 -10.70 6.76
N LEU A 83 1.67 -9.73 5.90
CA LEU A 83 2.60 -9.88 4.80
C LEU A 83 4.03 -10.15 5.31
N LYS A 84 4.44 -9.48 6.38
CA LYS A 84 5.75 -9.70 7.02
C LYS A 84 5.89 -11.12 7.56
N LYS A 85 4.80 -11.71 8.06
CA LYS A 85 4.76 -13.12 8.46
C LYS A 85 4.87 -14.00 7.21
N PHE A 86 3.99 -13.79 6.23
CA PHE A 86 3.88 -14.62 5.03
C PHE A 86 5.16 -14.69 4.18
N GLN A 87 5.85 -13.57 3.98
CA GLN A 87 7.06 -13.50 3.14
C GLN A 87 8.20 -14.43 3.60
N ASN A 88 8.21 -14.82 4.88
CA ASN A 88 9.27 -15.62 5.49
C ASN A 88 8.90 -17.11 5.62
N MET A 89 7.72 -17.50 5.16
CA MET A 89 7.23 -18.88 5.27
C MET A 89 7.76 -19.74 4.12
N ASP A 90 8.03 -21.01 4.41
CA ASP A 90 8.29 -22.00 3.37
C ASP A 90 6.95 -22.54 2.84
N PRO A 91 6.77 -22.71 1.52
CA PRO A 91 5.51 -23.25 0.99
C PRO A 91 5.15 -24.67 1.47
N SER A 92 6.11 -25.40 2.05
CA SER A 92 5.89 -26.72 2.66
C SER A 92 5.31 -26.62 4.08
N ASP A 93 5.27 -25.42 4.67
CA ASP A 93 4.69 -25.20 5.99
C ASP A 93 3.17 -25.37 5.94
N ALA A 94 2.61 -26.13 6.90
CA ALA A 94 1.16 -26.36 6.98
C ALA A 94 0.34 -25.05 7.08
N GLU A 95 0.94 -24.00 7.63
CA GLU A 95 0.34 -22.68 7.82
C GLU A 95 0.47 -21.75 6.60
N PHE A 96 1.19 -22.15 5.53
CA PHE A 96 1.45 -21.30 4.37
C PHE A 96 0.16 -20.87 3.67
N ILE A 97 -0.67 -21.85 3.28
CA ILE A 97 -1.97 -21.60 2.61
C ILE A 97 -2.98 -20.91 3.54
N PRO A 98 -3.15 -21.33 4.81
CA PRO A 98 -3.98 -20.59 5.77
C PRO A 98 -3.59 -19.12 5.92
N THR A 99 -2.29 -18.83 6.01
CA THR A 99 -1.79 -17.46 6.22
C THR A 99 -2.09 -16.55 5.02
N ILE A 100 -1.82 -16.99 3.79
CA ILE A 100 -2.11 -16.18 2.60
C ILE A 100 -3.62 -15.98 2.36
N LYS A 101 -4.44 -16.97 2.73
CA LYS A 101 -5.91 -16.83 2.67
C LYS A 101 -6.44 -15.78 3.65
N ALA A 102 -5.95 -15.78 4.88
CA ALA A 102 -6.32 -14.77 5.88
C ALA A 102 -5.88 -13.36 5.43
N LEU A 103 -4.64 -13.23 4.97
CA LEU A 103 -4.12 -11.97 4.43
C LEU A 103 -4.98 -11.45 3.27
N MET A 104 -5.28 -12.32 2.29
CA MET A 104 -6.08 -11.91 1.14
C MET A 104 -7.52 -11.59 1.52
N GLN A 105 -8.08 -12.21 2.56
CA GLN A 105 -9.42 -11.87 3.05
C GLN A 105 -9.47 -10.41 3.55
N ASP A 106 -8.52 -10.02 4.40
CA ASP A 106 -8.46 -8.66 4.94
C ASP A 106 -8.16 -7.65 3.82
N LEU A 107 -7.23 -7.99 2.92
CA LEU A 107 -6.90 -7.15 1.77
C LEU A 107 -8.10 -6.95 0.83
N ARG A 108 -8.90 -7.99 0.56
CA ARG A 108 -10.11 -7.85 -0.28
C ARG A 108 -11.15 -6.94 0.34
N GLN A 109 -11.27 -6.94 1.67
CA GLN A 109 -12.19 -6.02 2.35
C GLN A 109 -11.73 -4.58 2.15
N HIS A 110 -10.44 -4.30 2.36
CA HIS A 110 -9.83 -3.00 2.10
C HIS A 110 -10.03 -2.54 0.65
N ILE A 111 -9.61 -3.37 -0.33
CA ILE A 111 -9.77 -3.11 -1.77
C ILE A 111 -11.22 -2.76 -2.13
N LYS A 112 -12.18 -3.50 -1.58
CA LYS A 112 -13.60 -3.28 -1.89
C LYS A 112 -14.07 -1.92 -1.41
N GLU A 113 -13.69 -1.50 -0.22
CA GLU A 113 -14.05 -0.19 0.34
C GLU A 113 -13.38 0.91 -0.47
N GLU A 114 -12.08 0.77 -0.73
CA GLU A 114 -11.28 1.75 -1.45
C GLU A 114 -11.81 1.97 -2.88
N GLU A 115 -12.08 0.90 -3.63
CA GLU A 115 -12.54 0.98 -5.01
C GLU A 115 -13.98 1.47 -5.16
N ALA A 116 -14.83 1.24 -4.15
CA ALA A 116 -16.25 1.55 -4.18
C ALA A 116 -16.57 2.93 -3.60
N ASP A 117 -15.73 3.45 -2.71
CA ASP A 117 -16.03 4.67 -1.96
C ASP A 117 -14.88 5.69 -2.05
N ASP A 118 -13.66 5.30 -1.72
CA ASP A 118 -12.57 6.25 -1.45
C ASP A 118 -11.93 6.80 -2.72
N LEU A 119 -11.62 5.93 -3.68
CA LEU A 119 -11.14 6.34 -5.00
C LEU A 119 -12.20 7.18 -5.74
N PRO A 120 -13.50 6.82 -5.78
CA PRO A 120 -14.54 7.70 -6.33
C PRO A 120 -14.60 9.09 -5.69
N LYS A 121 -14.47 9.20 -4.36
CA LYS A 121 -14.43 10.51 -3.68
C LYS A 121 -13.24 11.35 -4.14
N LEU A 122 -12.05 10.75 -4.23
CA LEU A 122 -10.85 11.43 -4.70
C LEU A 122 -10.96 11.86 -6.17
N GLU A 123 -11.44 10.97 -7.03
CA GLU A 123 -11.62 11.28 -8.45
C GLU A 123 -12.70 12.34 -8.71
N THR A 124 -13.67 12.48 -7.79
CA THR A 124 -14.66 13.56 -7.81
C THR A 124 -14.06 14.89 -7.34
N ALA A 125 -13.14 14.84 -6.37
CA ALA A 125 -12.49 16.02 -5.81
C ALA A 125 -11.36 16.59 -6.69
N LEU A 126 -10.86 15.83 -7.67
CA LEU A 126 -9.72 16.19 -8.50
C LEU A 126 -10.12 16.50 -9.96
N PRO A 127 -9.51 17.52 -10.58
CA PRO A 127 -9.46 17.61 -12.03
C PRO A 127 -8.74 16.39 -12.63
N GLN A 128 -9.16 15.96 -13.83
CA GLN A 128 -8.59 14.81 -14.52
C GLN A 128 -7.06 14.86 -14.62
N GLU A 129 -6.48 16.01 -14.98
CA GLU A 129 -5.04 16.19 -15.11
C GLU A 129 -4.30 15.94 -13.78
N GLN A 130 -4.86 16.36 -12.65
CA GLN A 130 -4.25 16.12 -11.34
C GLN A 130 -4.28 14.62 -10.97
N SER A 131 -5.37 13.93 -11.31
CA SER A 131 -5.46 12.47 -11.14
C SER A 131 -4.41 11.72 -11.99
N GLU A 132 -4.20 12.13 -13.24
CA GLU A 132 -3.17 11.57 -14.12
C GLU A 132 -1.73 11.85 -13.60
N GLN A 133 -1.51 13.03 -13.00
CA GLN A 133 -0.24 13.35 -12.34
C GLN A 133 0.00 12.51 -11.08
N LEU A 134 -1.03 12.25 -10.28
CA LEU A 134 -0.96 11.35 -9.13
C LEU A 134 -0.67 9.91 -9.58
N SER A 135 -1.32 9.41 -10.64
CA SER A 135 -1.00 8.11 -11.25
C SER A 135 0.48 8.00 -11.62
N THR A 136 1.02 9.01 -12.31
CA THR A 136 2.43 9.05 -12.69
C THR A 136 3.35 9.05 -11.46
N THR A 137 3.00 9.84 -10.44
CA THR A 137 3.78 9.93 -9.20
C THR A 137 3.76 8.61 -8.42
N PHE A 138 2.59 7.99 -8.29
CA PHE A 138 2.40 6.68 -7.67
C PHE A 138 3.25 5.61 -8.34
N GLY A 139 3.19 5.51 -9.68
CA GLY A 139 4.02 4.58 -10.44
C GLY A 139 5.52 4.80 -10.24
N ARG A 140 5.98 6.07 -10.16
CA ARG A 140 7.38 6.39 -9.86
C ARG A 140 7.77 6.00 -8.44
N THR A 141 6.95 6.31 -7.45
CA THR A 141 7.18 5.97 -6.04
C THR A 141 7.41 4.46 -5.89
N LYS A 142 6.57 3.64 -6.55
CA LYS A 142 6.68 2.17 -6.54
C LYS A 142 8.02 1.62 -7.07
N MET A 143 8.72 2.35 -7.94
CA MET A 143 10.02 1.92 -8.48
C MET A 143 11.16 2.05 -7.48
N PHE A 144 11.02 2.89 -6.46
CA PHE A 144 12.06 3.15 -5.46
C PHE A 144 11.82 2.43 -4.14
N VAL A 145 10.71 1.69 -4.03
CA VAL A 145 10.42 0.84 -2.87
C VAL A 145 11.32 -0.40 -2.92
N PRO A 146 12.17 -0.65 -1.90
CA PRO A 146 13.00 -1.84 -1.84
C PRO A 146 12.15 -3.11 -1.87
N SER A 147 12.66 -4.18 -2.49
CA SER A 147 11.95 -5.46 -2.63
C SER A 147 11.81 -6.26 -1.32
N ARG A 148 12.34 -5.75 -0.21
CA ARG A 148 12.20 -6.35 1.12
C ARG A 148 11.49 -5.35 2.04
N SER A 149 10.48 -5.85 2.76
CA SER A 149 9.69 -5.08 3.72
C SER A 149 10.60 -4.24 4.63
N LEU A 150 10.38 -2.93 4.59
CA LEU A 150 11.09 -1.97 5.42
C LEU A 150 10.67 -2.14 6.89
N PRO A 151 11.56 -1.87 7.86
CA PRO A 151 11.16 -1.61 9.24
C PRO A 151 10.15 -0.45 9.28
N GLU A 152 9.22 -0.49 10.24
CA GLU A 152 8.14 0.48 10.41
C GLU A 152 8.62 1.93 10.24
N CYS A 153 7.95 2.69 9.37
CA CYS A 153 8.20 4.12 9.21
C CYS A 153 7.86 4.82 10.54
N PRO A 154 8.75 5.64 11.13
CA PRO A 154 8.48 6.26 12.42
C PRO A 154 7.25 7.17 12.32
N ARG A 155 6.20 6.90 13.11
CA ARG A 155 5.10 7.85 13.32
C ARG A 155 5.71 9.18 13.74
N GLN A 156 5.26 10.26 13.08
CA GLN A 156 5.77 11.62 13.24
C GLN A 156 6.17 11.93 14.69
N ALA A 157 7.44 12.22 14.89
CA ALA A 157 7.92 12.78 16.15
C ALA A 157 7.21 14.12 16.37
N SER A 158 6.47 14.23 17.47
CA SER A 158 5.92 15.50 17.94
C SER A 158 7.06 16.51 18.04
N VAL A 159 6.97 17.59 17.27
CA VAL A 159 7.87 18.75 17.41
C VAL A 159 7.71 19.28 18.82
N ARG A 160 8.72 19.04 19.66
CA ARG A 160 8.88 19.77 20.91
C ARG A 160 9.71 21.01 20.59
N ASP A 161 9.07 22.16 20.74
CA ASP A 161 9.69 23.47 20.74
C ASP A 161 10.92 23.49 21.65
N GLY A 162 12.09 23.77 21.05
CA GLY A 162 13.37 23.93 21.74
C GLY A 162 14.10 25.11 21.12
N GLY A 163 14.09 26.23 21.83
CA GLY A 163 14.45 27.56 21.35
C GLY A 163 15.87 27.73 20.81
N TRP A 164 16.02 28.77 19.99
CA TRP A 164 17.27 29.30 19.48
C TRP A 164 18.24 29.69 20.61
N PRO A 165 19.54 29.35 20.51
CA PRO A 165 20.56 29.99 21.32
C PRO A 165 20.90 31.37 20.75
N SER A 166 20.61 32.39 21.55
CA SER A 166 21.04 33.77 21.38
C SER A 166 22.57 33.91 21.32
N HIS A 167 23.02 34.81 20.45
CA HIS A 167 24.35 35.41 20.41
C HIS A 167 24.93 35.83 21.77
N ARG A 168 26.21 35.49 22.01
CA ARG A 168 27.32 36.26 22.64
C ARG A 168 28.46 35.31 23.03
N THR A 169 29.76 35.62 23.07
CA THR A 169 30.68 36.76 22.81
C THR A 169 31.99 36.10 22.29
N ASP A 170 32.92 36.76 21.59
CA ASP A 170 33.74 37.93 21.95
C ASP A 170 34.08 38.82 20.74
#